data_AF-A0A2Z7D6R9-F1
#
_entry.id   AF-A0A2Z7D6R9-F1
#
_cell.length_a   1.000
_cell.length_b   1.000
_cell.length_c   1.000
_cell.angle_alpha   90.00
_cell.angle_beta   90.00
_cell.angle_gamma   90.00
#
_symmetry.space_group_name_H-M   'P 1'
#
loop_
_entity.id
_entity.type
_entity.pdbx_description
1 polymer ?
#
loop_
_entity_poly.entity_id
_entity_poly.type
_entity_poly.pdbx_seq_one_letter_code
_entity_poly.pdbx_strand_id
1 'polypeptide(L)'
;MANQPSDDEVFDFSNTEFTREDLINALNEMVHECRKISQTFEEVKAENNGLKNSSVEPSTDQLWETNSLQTKLSKMKSENESLRLRSCELKSENERLNLVMSFWTQSYVSLSKLHETQKPLNDKSRLGFNVGESSSGETNTQSNLVYDKFKKMNFVKASVIHNTYELVKYDDQTSGQLSQKGKAGIGYIRLDK
;
A
#
# COMPACT_ATOMS: atom_id res chain seq x y z
N MET A 1 100.20 18.66 12.76
CA MET A 1 99.10 17.99 13.49
C MET A 1 97.87 18.85 13.37
N ALA A 2 96.76 18.21 13.02
CA ALA A 2 95.45 18.81 12.80
C ALA A 2 94.85 19.36 14.10
N ASN A 3 93.93 20.33 13.96
CA ASN A 3 92.60 20.33 14.58
C ASN A 3 91.81 21.55 14.08
N GLN A 4 90.85 21.32 13.18
CA GLN A 4 89.65 22.15 13.06
C GLN A 4 88.67 21.74 14.18
N PRO A 5 87.93 22.69 14.76
CA PRO A 5 86.55 22.49 15.13
C PRO A 5 85.65 23.35 14.23
N SER A 6 84.58 22.72 13.77
CA SER A 6 83.50 23.28 12.96
C SER A 6 82.92 24.54 13.62
N ASP A 7 82.98 25.67 12.91
CA ASP A 7 82.16 26.83 13.24
C ASP A 7 80.70 26.42 13.06
N ASP A 8 80.07 26.24 14.21
CA ASP A 8 78.65 26.33 14.46
C ASP A 8 78.08 27.43 13.55
N GLU A 9 77.19 27.07 12.62
CA GLU A 9 76.45 28.04 11.81
C GLU A 9 75.53 28.82 12.75
N VAL A 10 76.13 29.78 13.46
CA VAL A 10 75.45 30.87 14.13
C VAL A 10 74.64 31.53 13.04
N PHE A 11 73.32 31.41 13.13
CA PHE A 11 72.38 32.13 12.30
C PHE A 11 72.76 33.62 12.36
N ASP A 12 73.47 34.09 11.34
CA ASP A 12 73.79 35.50 11.19
C ASP A 12 72.47 36.17 10.85
N PHE A 13 71.81 36.69 11.89
CA PHE A 13 70.77 37.68 11.74
C PHE A 13 71.45 38.96 11.24
N SER A 14 71.88 38.97 9.98
CA SER A 14 72.29 40.18 9.30
C SER A 14 71.07 41.11 9.38
N ASN A 15 71.15 42.08 10.30
CA ASN A 15 70.02 42.91 10.69
C ASN A 15 69.55 43.69 9.47
N THR A 16 68.48 43.21 8.82
CA THR A 16 67.63 44.08 8.03
C THR A 16 67.18 45.20 8.96
N GLU A 17 67.45 46.44 8.55
CA GLU A 17 67.35 47.70 9.27
C GLU A 17 65.98 47.93 9.93
N PHE A 18 65.70 47.19 11.01
CA PHE A 18 64.45 47.28 11.74
C PHE A 18 64.65 48.24 12.90
N THR A 19 63.95 49.36 12.86
CA THR A 19 64.04 50.33 13.94
C THR A 19 63.30 49.79 15.16
N ARG A 20 63.71 50.25 16.36
CA ARG A 20 62.98 49.95 17.60
C ARG A 20 61.50 50.35 17.49
N GLU A 21 61.19 51.38 16.72
CA GLU A 21 59.84 51.86 16.48
C GLU A 21 59.01 50.87 15.67
N ASP A 22 59.61 50.24 14.66
CA ASP A 22 58.95 49.21 13.84
C ASP A 22 58.54 48.00 14.70
N LEU A 23 59.36 47.63 15.68
CA LEU A 23 59.05 46.54 16.62
C LEU A 23 57.89 46.89 17.55
N ILE A 24 57.89 48.11 18.06
CA ILE A 24 56.83 48.61 18.93
C ILE A 24 55.50 48.67 18.15
N ASN A 25 55.52 49.13 16.90
CA ASN A 25 54.34 49.14 16.05
C ASN A 25 53.84 47.73 15.72
N ALA A 26 54.71 46.82 15.31
CA ALA A 26 54.33 45.43 15.04
C ALA A 26 53.72 44.74 16.28
N LEU A 27 54.27 45.01 17.47
CA LEU A 27 53.72 44.48 18.72
C LEU A 27 52.34 45.08 19.03
N ASN A 28 52.16 46.39 18.83
CA ASN A 28 50.88 47.05 19.03
C ASN A 28 49.80 46.54 18.05
N GLU A 29 50.16 46.31 16.78
CA GLU A 29 49.27 45.71 15.79
C GLU A 29 48.87 44.29 16.19
N MET A 30 49.82 43.45 16.62
CA MET A 30 49.51 42.10 17.10
C MET A 30 48.56 42.11 18.30
N VAL A 31 48.80 42.98 19.29
CA VAL A 31 47.91 43.11 20.46
C VAL A 31 46.49 43.51 20.04
N HIS A 32 46.38 44.39 19.05
CA HIS A 32 45.09 44.83 18.52
C HIS A 32 44.36 43.71 17.78
N GLU A 33 45.04 42.93 16.94
CA GLU A 33 44.44 41.80 16.25
C GLU A 33 44.08 40.66 17.22
N CYS A 34 44.90 40.38 18.24
CA CYS A 34 44.54 39.44 19.30
C CYS A 34 43.28 39.85 20.06
N ARG A 35 43.08 41.16 20.28
CA ARG A 35 41.86 41.69 20.91
C ARG A 35 40.64 41.47 20.01
N LYS A 36 40.74 41.74 18.71
CA LYS A 36 39.66 41.48 17.74
C LYS A 36 39.28 40.01 17.70
N ILE A 37 40.26 39.11 17.61
CA ILE A 37 40.03 37.65 17.59
C ILE A 37 39.35 37.19 18.88
N SER A 38 39.76 37.74 20.03
CA SER A 38 39.14 37.40 21.32
C SER A 38 37.67 37.83 21.36
N GLN A 39 37.34 38.99 20.78
CA GLN A 39 35.97 39.48 20.71
C GLN A 39 35.11 38.62 19.78
N THR A 40 35.58 38.30 18.58
CA THR A 40 34.84 37.44 17.64
C THR A 40 34.63 36.03 18.18
N PHE A 41 35.60 35.51 18.95
CA PHE A 41 35.44 34.22 19.62
C PHE A 41 34.28 34.21 20.64
N GLU A 42 34.18 35.24 21.49
CA GLU A 42 33.08 35.33 22.46
C GLU A 42 31.73 35.58 21.77
N GLU A 43 31.68 36.32 20.65
CA GLU A 43 30.48 36.47 19.82
C GLU A 43 30.01 35.12 19.23
N VAL A 44 30.92 34.36 18.61
CA VAL A 44 30.61 33.02 18.05
C VAL A 44 30.15 32.05 19.14
N LYS A 45 30.76 32.11 20.32
CA LYS A 45 30.36 31.29 21.46
C LYS A 45 28.98 31.67 21.99
N ALA A 46 28.66 32.97 22.05
CA ALA A 46 27.33 33.45 22.42
C ALA A 46 26.27 33.02 21.39
N GLU A 47 26.57 33.14 20.09
CA GLU A 47 25.70 32.68 19.01
C GLU A 47 25.48 31.17 19.05
N ASN A 48 26.53 30.36 19.22
CA ASN A 48 26.43 28.91 19.32
C ASN A 48 25.57 28.47 20.52
N ASN A 49 25.72 29.16 21.66
CA ASN A 49 24.84 28.94 22.81
C ASN A 49 23.39 29.35 22.48
N GLY A 50 23.18 30.45 21.76
CA GLY A 50 21.87 30.86 21.25
C GLY A 50 21.25 29.84 20.29
N LEU A 51 22.03 29.25 19.39
CA LEU A 51 21.61 28.23 18.43
C LEU A 51 21.29 26.89 19.08
N LYS A 52 22.01 26.50 20.14
CA LYS A 52 21.64 25.31 20.94
C LYS A 52 20.31 25.51 21.67
N ASN A 53 20.05 26.73 22.13
CA ASN A 53 18.78 27.07 22.78
C ASN A 53 17.65 27.33 21.76
N SER A 54 18.00 27.63 20.50
CA SER A 54 17.06 27.74 19.38
C SER A 54 16.96 26.47 18.54
N SER A 55 17.70 25.40 18.89
CA SER A 55 17.44 24.04 18.44
C SER A 55 16.13 23.64 19.09
N VAL A 56 15.06 24.12 18.46
CA VAL A 56 13.68 24.07 18.92
C VAL A 56 13.41 22.61 19.25
N GLU A 57 13.40 22.32 20.54
CA GLU A 57 12.70 21.18 21.08
C GLU A 57 11.31 21.22 20.41
N PRO A 58 10.95 20.21 19.59
CA PRO A 58 9.79 20.30 18.73
C PRO A 58 8.61 20.71 19.59
N SER A 59 7.90 21.77 19.16
CA SER A 59 6.83 22.33 19.99
C SER A 59 5.90 21.19 20.41
N THR A 60 5.38 21.26 21.64
CA THR A 60 4.46 20.25 22.18
C THR A 60 3.31 19.93 21.23
N ASP A 61 2.91 20.88 20.39
CA ASP A 61 1.91 20.72 19.33
C ASP A 61 2.41 19.84 18.16
N GLN A 62 3.65 20.02 17.69
CA GLN A 62 4.26 19.14 16.67
C GLN A 62 4.47 17.71 17.17
N LEU A 63 4.83 17.56 18.46
CA LEU A 63 4.99 16.24 19.08
C LEU A 63 3.65 15.48 19.14
N TRP A 64 2.57 16.17 19.50
CA TRP A 64 1.22 15.59 19.55
C TRP A 64 0.72 15.18 18.15
N GLU A 65 0.91 16.03 17.14
CA GLU A 65 0.58 15.69 15.75
C GLU A 65 1.35 14.47 15.26
N THR A 66 2.64 14.37 15.60
CA THR A 66 3.48 13.21 15.26
C THR A 66 2.93 11.91 15.88
N ASN A 67 2.61 11.94 17.18
CA ASN A 67 2.02 10.79 17.87
C ASN A 67 0.63 10.39 17.29
N SER A 68 -0.18 11.38 16.92
CA SER A 68 -1.47 11.18 16.25
C SER A 68 -1.31 10.51 14.88
N LEU A 69 -0.38 10.99 14.06
CA LEU A 69 -0.07 10.40 12.75
C LEU A 69 0.47 8.97 12.89
N GLN A 70 1.34 8.72 13.87
CA GLN A 70 1.90 7.39 14.13
C GLN A 70 0.83 6.38 14.54
N THR A 71 -0.15 6.81 15.34
CA THR A 71 -1.30 5.98 15.73
C THR A 71 -2.17 5.67 14.51
N LYS A 72 -2.50 6.68 13.69
CA LYS A 72 -3.26 6.50 12.44
C LYS A 72 -2.53 5.54 11.47
N LEU A 73 -1.21 5.66 11.35
CA LEU A 73 -0.40 4.79 10.50
C LEU A 73 -0.46 3.33 10.96
N SER A 74 -0.36 3.10 12.27
CA SER A 74 -0.44 1.76 12.85
C SER A 74 -1.81 1.13 12.66
N LYS A 75 -2.89 1.91 12.80
CA LYS A 75 -4.26 1.47 12.48
C LYS A 75 -4.40 1.08 11.00
N MET A 76 -3.99 1.96 10.07
CA MET A 76 -4.04 1.65 8.63
C MET A 76 -3.23 0.40 8.27
N LYS A 77 -2.06 0.20 8.90
CA LYS A 77 -1.25 -1.00 8.68
C LYS A 77 -2.01 -2.27 9.07
N SER A 78 -2.68 -2.27 10.23
CA SER A 78 -3.49 -3.40 10.68
C SER A 78 -4.69 -3.68 9.78
N GLU A 79 -5.37 -2.63 9.31
CA GLU A 79 -6.52 -2.75 8.42
C GLU A 79 -6.12 -3.29 7.04
N ASN A 80 -4.97 -2.85 6.51
CA ASN A 80 -4.44 -3.34 5.24
C ASN A 80 -4.07 -4.82 5.30
N GLU A 81 -3.46 -5.28 6.41
CA GLU A 81 -3.20 -6.71 6.64
C GLU A 81 -4.49 -7.53 6.69
N SER A 82 -5.53 -7.02 7.36
CA SER A 82 -6.86 -7.66 7.39
C SER A 82 -7.50 -7.74 6.00
N LEU A 83 -7.39 -6.68 5.19
CA LEU A 83 -7.90 -6.66 3.81
C LEU A 83 -7.15 -7.66 2.93
N ARG A 84 -5.82 -7.79 3.10
CA ARG A 84 -5.02 -8.78 2.38
C ARG A 84 -5.47 -10.20 2.69
N LEU A 85 -5.72 -10.51 3.97
CA LEU A 85 -6.25 -11.82 4.39
C LEU A 85 -7.62 -12.11 3.76
N ARG A 86 -8.55 -11.15 3.84
CA ARG A 86 -9.89 -11.31 3.24
C ARG A 86 -9.83 -11.46 1.73
N SER A 87 -8.92 -10.76 1.06
CA SER A 87 -8.68 -10.90 -0.38
C SER A 87 -8.19 -12.31 -0.74
N CYS A 88 -7.28 -12.90 0.05
CA CYS A 88 -6.85 -14.28 -0.15
C CYS A 88 -7.99 -15.29 0.03
N GLU A 89 -8.86 -15.11 1.03
CA GLU A 89 -10.03 -15.95 1.25
C GLU A 89 -11.05 -15.83 0.10
N LEU A 90 -11.33 -14.61 -0.37
CA LEU A 90 -12.21 -14.42 -1.52
C LEU A 90 -11.64 -15.06 -2.79
N LYS A 91 -10.32 -15.03 -2.96
CA LYS A 91 -9.65 -15.68 -4.09
C LYS A 91 -9.85 -17.19 -4.05
N SER A 92 -9.63 -17.85 -2.91
CA SER A 92 -9.82 -19.30 -2.79
C SER A 92 -11.29 -19.69 -2.97
N GLU A 93 -12.22 -18.88 -2.47
CA GLU A 93 -13.66 -19.10 -2.66
C GLU A 93 -14.08 -18.94 -4.12
N ASN A 94 -13.50 -17.99 -4.85
CA ASN A 94 -13.72 -17.82 -6.28
C ASN A 94 -13.19 -19.02 -7.10
N GLU A 95 -12.02 -19.56 -6.74
CA GLU A 95 -11.48 -20.79 -7.33
C GLU A 95 -12.41 -21.98 -7.07
N ARG A 96 -12.92 -22.11 -5.84
CA ARG A 96 -13.90 -23.14 -5.47
C ARG A 96 -15.20 -23.02 -6.27
N LEU A 97 -15.70 -21.79 -6.45
CA LEU A 97 -16.91 -21.52 -7.22
C LEU A 97 -16.73 -21.89 -8.69
N ASN A 98 -15.56 -21.60 -9.28
CA ASN A 98 -15.23 -22.01 -10.65
C ASN A 98 -15.27 -23.54 -10.81
N LEU A 99 -14.78 -24.30 -9.82
CA LEU A 99 -14.90 -25.76 -9.84
C LEU A 99 -16.36 -26.22 -9.78
N VAL A 100 -17.17 -25.63 -8.91
CA VAL A 100 -18.60 -25.96 -8.82
C VAL A 100 -19.31 -25.66 -10.15
N MET A 101 -19.00 -24.52 -10.76
CA MET A 101 -19.58 -24.10 -12.05
C MET A 101 -19.23 -25.10 -13.17
N SER A 102 -17.99 -25.60 -13.20
CA SER A 102 -17.56 -26.58 -14.21
C SER A 102 -18.24 -27.94 -14.01
N PHE A 103 -18.36 -28.42 -12.77
CA PHE A 103 -19.11 -29.63 -12.44
C PHE A 103 -20.58 -29.51 -12.84
N TRP A 104 -21.21 -28.37 -12.56
CA TRP A 104 -22.61 -28.16 -12.88
C TRP A 104 -22.85 -28.11 -14.38
N THR A 105 -21.95 -27.45 -15.12
CA THR A 105 -21.94 -27.43 -16.59
C THR A 105 -21.82 -28.86 -17.15
N GLN A 106 -20.90 -29.66 -16.64
CA GLN A 106 -20.71 -31.04 -17.09
C GLN A 106 -21.91 -31.94 -16.77
N SER A 107 -22.50 -31.76 -15.58
CA SER A 107 -23.71 -32.47 -15.16
C SER A 107 -24.90 -32.10 -16.06
N TYR A 108 -25.05 -30.83 -16.40
CA TYR A 108 -26.11 -30.36 -17.28
C TYR A 108 -25.98 -30.96 -18.68
N VAL A 109 -24.78 -30.95 -19.26
CA VAL A 109 -24.49 -31.59 -20.56
C VAL A 109 -24.77 -33.10 -20.52
N SER A 110 -24.48 -33.77 -19.40
CA SER A 110 -24.77 -35.20 -19.25
C SER A 110 -26.28 -35.47 -19.17
N LEU A 111 -27.01 -34.62 -18.47
CA LEU A 111 -28.47 -34.71 -18.33
C LEU A 111 -29.18 -34.42 -19.66
N SER A 112 -28.73 -33.42 -20.42
CA SER A 112 -29.31 -33.10 -21.73
C SER A 112 -29.15 -34.27 -22.71
N LYS A 113 -27.99 -34.93 -22.71
CA LYS A 113 -27.75 -36.16 -23.51
C LYS A 113 -28.69 -37.30 -23.12
N LEU A 114 -28.98 -37.48 -21.82
CA LEU A 114 -29.92 -38.50 -21.35
C LEU A 114 -31.36 -38.20 -21.81
N HIS A 115 -31.77 -36.93 -21.75
CA HIS A 115 -33.07 -36.52 -22.26
C HIS A 115 -33.19 -36.75 -23.79
N GLU A 116 -32.13 -36.46 -24.54
CA GLU A 116 -32.07 -36.73 -25.98
C GLU A 116 -32.14 -38.22 -26.32
N THR A 117 -31.48 -39.10 -25.56
CA THR A 117 -31.56 -40.56 -25.78
C THR A 117 -32.88 -41.17 -25.32
N GLN A 118 -33.60 -40.51 -24.40
CA GLN A 118 -34.95 -40.92 -24.01
C GLN A 118 -35.98 -40.56 -25.08
N LYS A 119 -35.85 -39.41 -25.76
CA LYS A 119 -36.77 -38.93 -26.82
C LYS A 119 -37.11 -39.95 -27.94
N PRO A 120 -36.19 -40.75 -28.51
CA PRO A 120 -36.51 -41.76 -29.52
C PRO A 120 -37.22 -43.02 -28.97
N LEU A 121 -37.25 -43.22 -27.64
CA LEU A 121 -38.02 -44.32 -27.02
C LEU A 121 -39.54 -44.04 -27.12
N ASN A 122 -39.94 -42.76 -27.14
CA ASN A 122 -41.32 -42.31 -27.23
C ASN A 122 -41.82 -42.27 -28.68
N ASP A 123 -40.95 -41.99 -29.64
CA ASP A 123 -41.33 -41.87 -31.07
C ASP A 123 -41.50 -43.24 -31.77
N LYS A 124 -41.20 -44.36 -31.10
CA LYS A 124 -41.52 -45.73 -31.53
C LYS A 124 -42.76 -46.33 -30.87
N SER A 125 -43.62 -45.53 -30.23
CA SER A 125 -45.00 -45.94 -29.92
C SER A 125 -45.92 -45.87 -31.16
N ARG A 126 -45.39 -46.22 -32.33
CA ARG A 126 -46.19 -46.51 -33.54
C ARG A 126 -46.15 -48.01 -33.82
N LEU A 127 -46.28 -48.81 -32.77
CA LEU A 127 -46.55 -50.23 -32.85
C LEU A 127 -48.08 -50.38 -32.74
N GLY A 128 -48.71 -50.62 -33.89
CA GLY A 128 -50.14 -50.86 -33.97
C GLY A 128 -50.51 -52.09 -33.15
N PHE A 129 -51.12 -51.88 -31.99
CA PHE A 129 -51.77 -52.94 -31.25
C PHE A 129 -53.26 -52.89 -31.59
N ASN A 130 -53.68 -53.90 -32.38
CA ASN A 130 -55.07 -54.31 -32.40
C ASN A 130 -55.48 -54.73 -30.99
N VAL A 131 -56.72 -54.37 -30.65
CA VAL A 131 -57.43 -54.77 -29.44
C VAL A 131 -57.38 -56.29 -29.31
N GLY A 132 -56.74 -56.76 -28.24
CA GLY A 132 -56.73 -58.16 -27.83
C GLY A 132 -56.36 -58.21 -26.36
N GLU A 133 -57.34 -58.53 -25.52
CA GLU A 133 -57.22 -58.73 -24.09
C GLU A 133 -56.00 -59.59 -23.72
N SER A 134 -55.19 -59.17 -22.73
CA SER A 134 -54.80 -59.99 -21.56
C SER A 134 -53.49 -59.55 -20.89
N SER A 135 -53.52 -59.72 -19.56
CA SER A 135 -52.42 -59.81 -18.59
C SER A 135 -51.86 -58.50 -17.99
N SER A 136 -52.34 -58.26 -16.76
CA SER A 136 -51.65 -57.51 -15.71
C SER A 136 -50.24 -58.08 -15.51
N GLY A 137 -49.22 -57.26 -15.73
CA GLY A 137 -47.81 -57.61 -15.53
C GLY A 137 -47.02 -56.36 -15.15
N GLU A 138 -46.79 -56.21 -13.85
CA GLU A 138 -46.00 -55.15 -13.23
C GLU A 138 -44.60 -55.05 -13.85
N THR A 139 -44.24 -53.90 -14.41
CA THR A 139 -42.83 -53.52 -14.63
C THR A 139 -42.66 -52.01 -14.45
N ASN A 140 -42.60 -51.57 -13.19
CA ASN A 140 -42.15 -50.22 -12.83
C ASN A 140 -41.18 -50.28 -11.63
N THR A 141 -40.01 -50.87 -11.85
CA THR A 141 -38.97 -51.01 -10.81
C THR A 141 -37.70 -50.21 -11.12
N GLN A 142 -37.52 -49.70 -12.35
CA GLN A 142 -36.29 -48.97 -12.72
C GLN A 142 -36.33 -47.47 -12.33
N SER A 143 -37.50 -46.86 -12.30
CA SER A 143 -37.67 -45.42 -12.01
C SER A 143 -37.42 -45.07 -10.53
N ASN A 144 -37.82 -45.94 -9.61
CA ASN A 144 -37.69 -45.72 -8.16
C ASN A 144 -36.23 -45.69 -7.66
N LEU A 145 -35.33 -46.50 -8.26
CA LEU A 145 -33.94 -46.58 -7.83
C LEU A 145 -33.16 -45.27 -8.10
N VAL A 146 -33.50 -44.55 -9.17
CA VAL A 146 -32.84 -43.29 -9.55
C VAL A 146 -33.29 -42.14 -8.63
N TYR A 147 -34.57 -42.14 -8.23
CA TYR A 147 -35.11 -41.14 -7.31
C TYR A 147 -34.52 -41.28 -5.91
N ASP A 148 -34.41 -42.50 -5.38
CA ASP A 148 -33.79 -42.79 -4.09
C ASP A 148 -32.29 -42.43 -4.07
N LYS A 149 -31.59 -42.62 -5.18
CA LYS A 149 -30.17 -42.26 -5.31
C LYS A 149 -29.95 -40.74 -5.31
N PHE A 150 -30.85 -39.98 -5.94
CA PHE A 150 -30.81 -38.51 -5.91
C PHE A 150 -31.16 -37.94 -4.54
N LYS A 151 -32.09 -38.57 -3.82
CA LYS A 151 -32.46 -38.19 -2.44
C LYS A 151 -31.34 -38.43 -1.42
N LYS A 152 -30.45 -39.39 -1.71
CA LYS A 152 -29.25 -39.72 -0.90
C LYS A 152 -28.02 -38.84 -1.20
N MET A 153 -28.11 -37.91 -2.14
CA MET A 153 -27.08 -36.89 -2.32
C MET A 153 -27.31 -35.82 -1.25
N ASN A 154 -26.49 -35.80 -0.20
CA ASN A 154 -26.57 -34.77 0.85
C ASN A 154 -26.32 -33.39 0.23
N PHE A 155 -27.39 -32.70 -0.16
CA PHE A 155 -27.32 -31.27 -0.44
C PHE A 155 -26.92 -30.59 0.85
N VAL A 156 -25.66 -30.15 0.93
CA VAL A 156 -25.21 -29.25 1.99
C VAL A 156 -26.04 -27.99 1.85
N LYS A 157 -27.05 -27.87 2.71
CA LYS A 157 -27.92 -26.71 2.80
C LYS A 157 -27.06 -25.55 3.27
N ALA A 158 -26.56 -24.75 2.33
CA ALA A 158 -25.94 -23.47 2.65
C ALA A 158 -27.00 -22.64 3.37
N SER A 159 -26.81 -22.41 4.67
CA SER A 159 -27.63 -21.49 5.43
C SER A 159 -27.52 -20.12 4.76
N VAL A 160 -28.64 -19.62 4.25
CA VAL A 160 -28.81 -18.23 3.83
C VAL A 160 -28.51 -17.37 5.05
N ILE A 161 -27.29 -16.84 5.13
CA ILE A 161 -26.99 -15.76 6.04
C ILE A 161 -27.64 -14.54 5.41
N HIS A 162 -28.85 -14.21 5.86
CA HIS A 162 -29.40 -12.88 5.68
C HIS A 162 -28.49 -11.94 6.46
N ASN A 163 -27.43 -11.46 5.80
CA ASN A 163 -26.68 -10.35 6.31
C ASN A 163 -27.60 -9.14 6.09
N THR A 164 -28.31 -8.76 7.15
CA THR A 164 -29.10 -7.54 7.24
C THR A 164 -28.18 -6.40 6.82
N TYR A 165 -28.31 -6.00 5.55
CA TYR A 165 -27.59 -4.88 4.99
C TYR A 165 -28.15 -3.65 5.70
N GLU A 166 -27.44 -3.20 6.73
CA GLU A 166 -27.73 -1.97 7.44
C GLU A 166 -27.70 -0.85 6.39
N LEU A 167 -28.89 -0.37 6.03
CA LEU A 167 -29.10 0.76 5.15
C LEU A 167 -28.51 2.01 5.82
N VAL A 168 -27.23 2.27 5.56
CA VAL A 168 -26.67 3.61 5.72
C VAL A 168 -27.37 4.48 4.67
N LYS A 169 -28.41 5.19 5.10
CA LYS A 169 -29.01 6.26 4.30
C LYS A 169 -27.96 7.35 4.13
N TYR A 170 -27.43 7.48 2.92
CA TYR A 170 -26.74 8.71 2.51
C TYR A 170 -27.81 9.79 2.35
N ASP A 171 -27.74 10.79 3.23
CA ASP A 171 -28.56 11.99 3.14
C ASP A 171 -27.86 12.94 2.15
N ASP A 172 -28.26 12.86 0.88
CA ASP A 172 -27.68 13.66 -0.20
C ASP A 172 -28.42 15.01 -0.27
N GLN A 173 -28.13 15.90 0.69
CA GLN A 173 -28.62 17.26 0.68
C GLN A 173 -27.49 18.28 0.84
N THR A 174 -26.69 18.40 -0.22
CA THR A 174 -25.95 19.65 -0.51
C THR A 174 -26.06 19.98 -1.99
N SER A 175 -27.24 20.42 -2.41
CA SER A 175 -27.39 21.23 -3.63
C SER A 175 -26.93 22.66 -3.30
N GLY A 176 -25.62 22.86 -3.31
CA GLY A 176 -25.04 24.20 -3.29
C GLY A 176 -25.01 24.75 -4.71
N GLN A 177 -25.91 25.70 -5.01
CA GLN A 177 -25.83 26.56 -6.20
C GLN A 177 -24.41 27.14 -6.32
N LEU A 178 -23.65 26.70 -7.32
CA LEU A 178 -22.37 27.32 -7.67
C LEU A 178 -22.59 28.15 -8.93
N SER A 179 -22.84 29.44 -8.71
CA SER A 179 -22.97 30.47 -9.73
C SER A 179 -21.71 30.52 -10.62
N GLN A 180 -21.88 30.32 -11.92
CA GLN A 180 -20.82 30.55 -12.90
C GLN A 180 -20.39 32.02 -12.88
N LYS A 181 -19.13 32.28 -12.53
CA LYS A 181 -18.46 33.55 -12.84
C LYS A 181 -16.96 33.32 -13.07
N GLY A 182 -16.60 33.25 -14.37
CA GLY A 182 -15.34 33.63 -15.02
C GLY A 182 -13.98 33.27 -14.40
N LYS A 183 -13.13 32.57 -15.16
CA LYS A 183 -12.08 33.16 -16.03
C LYS A 183 -10.98 32.15 -16.38
N ALA A 184 -10.58 32.19 -17.65
CA ALA A 184 -9.25 32.01 -18.25
C ALA A 184 -8.30 30.89 -17.74
N GLY A 185 -8.15 29.86 -18.58
CA GLY A 185 -6.90 29.58 -19.31
C GLY A 185 -5.70 29.00 -18.56
N ILE A 186 -5.37 27.73 -18.85
CA ILE A 186 -3.99 27.27 -19.03
C ILE A 186 -3.99 26.29 -20.22
N GLY A 187 -3.23 26.64 -21.26
CA GLY A 187 -3.00 25.82 -22.45
C GLY A 187 -1.83 24.87 -22.27
N TYR A 188 -1.91 23.70 -22.90
CA TYR A 188 -0.79 22.76 -23.00
C TYR A 188 -0.07 22.98 -24.33
N ILE A 189 1.24 23.23 -24.26
CA ILE A 189 2.14 23.25 -25.42
C ILE A 189 2.33 21.80 -25.88
N ARG A 190 2.05 21.54 -27.16
CA ARG A 190 2.34 20.27 -27.83
C ARG A 190 3.77 20.34 -28.38
N LEU A 191 4.64 19.47 -27.87
CA LEU A 191 5.98 19.24 -28.43
C LEU A 191 5.82 18.14 -29.49
N ASP A 192 5.96 18.49 -30.77
CA ASP A 192 6.13 17.50 -31.84
C ASP A 192 7.55 17.66 -32.42
N LYS A 193 8.19 16.50 -32.64
CA LYS A 193 9.55 16.27 -33.13
C LYS A 193 9.76 16.69 -34.57
#